data_AF-A0A925FH69-F1
#
_entry.id   AF-A0A925FH69-F1
#
_cell.length_a   1.000
_cell.length_b   1.000
_cell.length_c   1.000
_cell.angle_alpha   90.00
_cell.angle_beta   90.00
_cell.angle_gamma   90.00
#
_symmetry.space_group_name_H-M   'P 1'
#
loop_
_entity.id
_entity.type
_entity.pdbx_description
1 polymer ?
#
loop_
_entity_poly.entity_id
_entity_poly.type
_entity_poly.pdbx_seq_one_letter_code
_entity_poly.pdbx_strand_id
1 'polypeptide(L)'
;MTLGTFLRVRTDRLDTSSARKALQRREDLDRQIEQLAELPTLAPVVKQLQCFRGISLHSAMVFATEIVDWRRFARAEQLSAYLGLISREDSSGNRVRLGSITKAGNSHCRHVLVQAAWSYRHRPQISLDLKRRQQGRPPAVIQHA
;
A
#
# COMPACT_ATOMS: atom_id res chain seq x y z
N MET A 1 58.43 18.07 5.58
CA MET A 1 57.65 17.45 4.48
C MET A 1 56.62 16.52 5.11
N THR A 2 55.58 17.04 5.80
CA THR A 2 54.23 17.39 5.30
C THR A 2 53.49 16.27 4.57
N LEU A 3 52.86 15.37 5.33
CA LEU A 3 51.64 14.64 4.95
C LEU A 3 50.67 14.62 6.16
N GLY A 4 50.41 15.80 6.69
CA GLY A 4 49.15 16.08 7.37
C GLY A 4 48.13 16.53 6.33
N THR A 5 46.84 16.37 6.62
CA THR A 5 45.69 16.88 5.86
C THR A 5 45.23 15.98 4.71
N PHE A 6 44.46 14.90 4.95
CA PHE A 6 43.44 14.50 3.95
C PHE A 6 42.28 13.59 4.41
N LEU A 7 42.07 13.31 5.70
CA LEU A 7 40.85 12.59 6.11
C LEU A 7 40.40 12.94 7.52
N ARG A 8 40.19 14.24 7.74
CA ARG A 8 39.45 14.75 8.90
C ARG A 8 38.62 15.91 8.36
N VAL A 9 37.34 15.94 8.72
CA VAL A 9 36.29 16.88 8.27
C VAL A 9 35.51 16.42 7.03
N ARG A 10 34.45 15.61 7.23
CA ARG A 10 33.11 15.86 6.64
C ARG A 10 31.93 14.97 7.10
N THR A 11 31.93 14.45 8.34
CA THR A 11 30.72 13.82 8.92
C THR A 11 30.57 14.22 10.39
N ASP A 12 30.23 15.47 10.66
CA ASP A 12 29.91 15.87 12.05
C ASP A 12 28.74 16.86 12.20
N ARG A 13 27.92 17.07 11.17
CA ARG A 13 26.69 17.90 11.26
C ARG A 13 25.61 17.52 10.23
N LEU A 14 25.32 16.23 10.07
CA LEU A 14 23.99 15.87 9.52
C LEU A 14 23.00 16.08 10.66
N ASP A 15 22.06 16.99 10.45
CA ASP A 15 21.09 17.53 11.41
C ASP A 15 20.26 16.43 12.11
N THR A 16 20.82 15.89 13.19
CA THR A 16 20.15 14.89 14.04
C THR A 16 18.85 15.42 14.64
N SER A 17 18.71 16.74 14.77
CA SER A 17 17.51 17.37 15.32
C SER A 17 16.35 17.35 14.32
N SER A 18 16.59 17.67 13.04
CA SER A 18 15.56 17.58 12.00
C SER A 18 15.18 16.14 11.67
N ALA A 19 16.16 15.22 11.65
CA ALA A 19 15.87 13.80 11.49
C ALA A 19 15.00 13.26 12.63
N ARG A 20 15.29 13.62 13.89
CA ARG A 20 14.46 13.26 15.05
C ARG A 20 13.06 13.85 14.97
N LYS A 21 12.93 15.13 14.60
CA LYS A 21 11.63 15.79 14.42
C LYS A 21 10.78 15.09 13.35
N ALA A 22 11.38 14.70 12.22
CA ALA A 22 10.68 13.98 11.17
C ALA A 22 10.21 12.59 11.63
N LEU A 23 11.03 11.87 12.38
CA LEU A 23 10.66 10.57 12.94
C LEU A 23 9.51 10.69 13.95
N GLN A 24 9.60 11.65 14.88
CA GLN A 24 8.53 11.92 15.84
C GLN A 24 7.22 12.26 15.12
N ARG A 25 7.29 13.11 14.09
CA ARG A 25 6.11 13.48 13.31
C ARG A 25 5.49 12.28 12.61
N ARG A 26 6.29 11.35 12.10
CA ARG A 26 5.79 10.11 11.51
C ARG A 26 5.07 9.26 12.55
N GLU A 27 5.67 9.06 13.72
CA GLU A 27 5.06 8.28 14.81
C GLU A 27 3.74 8.90 15.30
N ASP A 28 3.66 10.24 15.36
CA ASP A 28 2.43 10.94 15.69
C ASP A 28 1.33 10.69 14.65
N LEU A 29 1.68 10.70 13.36
CA LEU A 29 0.75 10.41 12.27
C LEU A 29 0.33 8.94 12.24
N ASP A 30 1.26 8.02 12.48
CA ASP A 30 0.95 6.58 12.57
C ASP A 30 -0.08 6.32 13.68
N ARG A 31 0.09 6.94 14.86
CA ARG A 31 -0.89 6.88 15.96
C ARG A 31 -2.25 7.46 15.58
N GLN A 32 -2.29 8.58 14.85
CA GLN A 32 -3.55 9.15 14.37
C GLN A 32 -4.24 8.22 13.37
N ILE A 33 -3.48 7.58 12.48
CA ILE A 33 -4.01 6.61 11.53
C ILE A 33 -4.61 5.40 12.26
N GLU A 34 -3.93 4.88 13.28
CA GLU A 34 -4.44 3.80 14.14
C GLU A 34 -5.78 4.18 14.78
N GLN A 35 -5.89 5.39 15.32
CA GLN A 35 -7.14 5.89 15.92
C GLN A 35 -8.26 6.01 14.88
N LEU A 36 -7.97 6.56 13.70
CA LEU A 36 -8.95 6.72 12.62
C LEU A 36 -9.40 5.37 12.05
N ALA A 37 -8.52 4.37 12.04
CA ALA A 37 -8.83 3.03 11.57
C ALA A 37 -9.87 2.31 12.45
N GLU A 38 -10.02 2.71 13.70
CA GLU A 38 -11.01 2.15 14.63
C GLU A 38 -12.38 2.85 14.54
N LEU A 39 -12.53 3.88 13.69
CA LEU A 39 -13.84 4.49 13.45
C LEU A 39 -14.86 3.46 12.93
N PRO A 40 -16.11 3.48 13.40
CA PRO A 40 -17.11 2.46 13.03
C PRO A 40 -17.34 2.31 11.52
N THR A 41 -17.16 3.39 10.76
CA THR A 41 -17.32 3.41 9.30
C THR A 41 -16.14 2.77 8.56
N LEU A 42 -14.93 2.79 9.13
CA LEU A 42 -13.71 2.30 8.49
C LEU A 42 -13.27 0.94 9.03
N ALA A 43 -13.43 0.70 10.34
CA ALA A 43 -12.90 -0.48 11.02
C ALA A 43 -13.29 -1.81 10.37
N PRO A 44 -14.55 -2.05 9.93
CA PRO A 44 -14.91 -3.30 9.27
C PRO A 44 -14.13 -3.52 7.97
N VAL A 45 -14.03 -2.48 7.13
CA VAL A 45 -13.35 -2.55 5.82
C VAL A 45 -11.85 -2.70 6.01
N VAL A 46 -11.25 -1.90 6.90
CA VAL A 46 -9.80 -1.96 7.19
C VAL A 46 -9.40 -3.34 7.71
N LYS A 47 -10.16 -3.89 8.65
CA LYS A 47 -9.90 -5.22 9.23
C LYS A 47 -10.06 -6.35 8.21
N GLN A 48 -11.02 -6.24 7.28
CA GLN A 48 -11.16 -7.19 6.17
C GLN A 48 -9.98 -7.11 5.19
N LEU A 49 -9.57 -5.91 4.79
CA LEU A 49 -8.43 -5.71 3.90
C LEU A 49 -7.11 -6.22 4.50
N GLN A 50 -6.92 -6.07 5.82
CA GLN A 50 -5.75 -6.59 6.53
C GLN A 50 -5.65 -8.13 6.58
N CYS A 51 -6.71 -8.85 6.17
CA CYS A 51 -6.67 -10.31 6.05
C CYS A 51 -5.83 -10.77 4.86
N PHE A 52 -5.67 -9.91 3.85
CA PHE A 52 -4.91 -10.19 2.64
C PHE A 52 -3.41 -10.10 2.92
N ARG A 53 -2.67 -11.04 2.36
CA ARG A 53 -1.21 -11.00 2.41
C ARG A 53 -0.69 -9.71 1.77
N GLY A 54 0.23 -9.03 2.45
CA GLY A 54 0.87 -7.81 1.96
C GLY A 54 0.11 -6.52 2.26
N ILE A 55 -1.13 -6.60 2.76
CA ILE A 55 -1.91 -5.43 3.15
C ILE A 55 -1.72 -5.17 4.66
N SER A 56 -1.08 -4.05 4.99
CA SER A 56 -0.93 -3.55 6.36
C SER A 56 -1.97 -2.46 6.66
N LEU A 57 -1.97 -1.94 7.90
CA LEU A 57 -2.87 -0.86 8.32
C LEU A 57 -2.85 0.33 7.36
N HIS A 58 -1.67 0.86 7.05
CA HIS A 58 -1.55 2.04 6.19
C HIS A 58 -2.11 1.75 4.79
N SER A 59 -1.78 0.59 4.21
CA SER A 59 -2.29 0.20 2.91
C SER A 59 -3.81 0.03 2.91
N ALA A 60 -4.36 -0.62 3.93
CA ALA A 60 -5.80 -0.80 4.10
C ALA A 60 -6.53 0.53 4.27
N MET A 61 -5.95 1.47 5.02
CA MET A 61 -6.49 2.81 5.20
C MET A 61 -6.53 3.57 3.88
N VAL A 62 -5.46 3.52 3.08
CA VAL A 62 -5.44 4.14 1.74
C VAL A 62 -6.59 3.60 0.88
N PHE A 63 -6.78 2.27 0.81
CA PHE A 63 -7.90 1.72 0.03
C PHE A 63 -9.26 2.13 0.60
N ALA A 64 -9.44 2.09 1.92
CA ALA A 64 -10.70 2.43 2.56
C ALA A 64 -11.09 3.90 2.32
N THR A 65 -10.12 4.83 2.37
CA THR A 65 -10.37 6.27 2.20
C THR A 65 -10.48 6.70 0.75
N GLU A 66 -9.79 6.05 -0.17
CA GLU A 66 -9.78 6.42 -1.60
C GLU A 66 -10.96 5.79 -2.36
N ILE A 67 -11.35 4.57 -1.98
CA ILE A 67 -12.45 3.86 -2.64
C ILE A 67 -13.79 4.25 -2.01
N VAL A 68 -13.83 4.36 -0.67
CA VAL A 68 -15.01 4.72 0.16
C VAL A 68 -16.17 3.73 0.02
N ASP A 69 -16.78 3.65 -1.17
CA ASP A 69 -17.82 2.68 -1.50
C ASP A 69 -17.38 1.74 -2.63
N TRP A 70 -17.20 0.48 -2.29
CA TRP A 70 -16.82 -0.58 -3.22
C TRP A 70 -17.95 -0.94 -4.20
N ARG A 71 -19.21 -0.68 -3.83
CA ARG A 71 -20.40 -0.99 -4.64
C ARG A 71 -20.55 -0.06 -5.84
N ARG A 72 -19.76 1.03 -5.90
CA ARG A 72 -19.72 1.92 -7.08
C ARG A 72 -19.21 1.21 -8.34
N PHE A 73 -18.53 0.07 -8.19
CA PHE A 73 -18.05 -0.75 -9.29
C PHE A 73 -18.97 -1.95 -9.46
N ALA A 74 -19.67 -2.02 -10.59
CA ALA A 74 -20.51 -3.16 -10.93
C ALA A 74 -19.68 -4.40 -11.28
N ARG A 75 -18.45 -4.20 -11.76
CA ARG A 75 -17.55 -5.28 -12.17
C ARG A 75 -16.10 -5.04 -11.74
N ALA A 76 -15.34 -6.11 -11.57
CA ALA A 76 -13.94 -6.05 -11.16
C ALA A 76 -13.07 -5.26 -12.15
N GLU A 77 -13.36 -5.32 -13.46
CA GLU A 77 -12.63 -4.57 -14.48
C GLU A 77 -12.76 -3.05 -14.26
N GLN A 78 -13.92 -2.57 -13.79
CA GLN A 78 -14.12 -1.14 -13.50
C GLN A 78 -13.25 -0.68 -12.32
N LEU A 79 -13.09 -1.53 -11.29
CA LEU A 79 -12.16 -1.27 -10.19
C LEU A 79 -10.71 -1.27 -10.70
N SER A 80 -10.32 -2.26 -11.52
CA SER A 80 -8.98 -2.30 -12.13
C SER A 80 -8.70 -1.06 -12.99
N ALA A 81 -9.71 -0.55 -13.71
CA ALA A 81 -9.63 0.70 -14.47
C ALA A 81 -9.40 1.89 -13.53
N TYR A 82 -10.19 2.00 -12.46
CA TYR A 82 -10.06 3.07 -11.46
C TYR A 82 -8.67 3.09 -10.81
N LEU A 83 -8.10 1.92 -10.54
CA LEU A 83 -6.73 1.78 -10.01
C LEU A 83 -5.65 2.05 -11.08
N GLY A 84 -6.02 2.13 -12.37
CA GLY A 84 -5.10 2.33 -13.49
C GLY A 84 -4.21 1.11 -13.75
N LEU A 85 -4.75 -0.10 -13.53
CA LEU A 85 -4.06 -1.39 -13.71
C LEU A 85 -4.38 -2.05 -15.05
N ILE A 86 -5.34 -1.52 -15.81
CA ILE A 86 -5.68 -2.04 -17.14
C ILE A 86 -4.60 -1.66 -18.14
N SER A 87 -4.31 -2.54 -19.08
CA SER A 87 -3.43 -2.28 -20.22
C SER A 87 -4.04 -1.21 -21.14
N ARG A 88 -3.21 -0.32 -21.68
CA ARG A 88 -3.62 0.52 -22.81
C ARG A 88 -3.93 -0.40 -24.00
N GLU A 89 -5.01 -0.11 -24.71
CA GLU A 89 -5.42 -0.86 -25.90
C GLU A 89 -5.45 0.05 -27.12
N ASP A 90 -4.88 -0.41 -28.23
CA ASP A 90 -4.86 0.26 -29.53
C ASP A 90 -5.22 -0.76 -30.62
N SER A 91 -6.46 -1.24 -30.55
CA SER A 91 -7.01 -2.28 -31.41
C SER A 91 -7.78 -1.66 -32.58
N SER A 92 -7.60 -2.20 -33.78
CA SER A 92 -8.33 -1.77 -34.98
C SER A 92 -8.70 -2.97 -35.86
N GLY A 93 -9.96 -3.01 -36.34
CA GLY A 93 -10.49 -4.14 -37.10
C GLY A 93 -10.31 -5.47 -36.36
N ASN A 94 -9.68 -6.45 -37.02
CA ASN A 94 -9.37 -7.76 -36.45
C ASN A 94 -8.03 -7.81 -35.68
N ARG A 95 -7.35 -6.67 -35.49
CA ARG A 95 -6.05 -6.62 -34.80
C ARG A 95 -6.22 -6.08 -33.39
N VAL A 96 -5.88 -6.91 -32.41
CA VAL A 96 -5.79 -6.50 -31.00
C VAL A 96 -4.36 -6.14 -30.65
N ARG A 97 -4.14 -4.96 -30.06
CA ARG A 97 -2.83 -4.53 -29.56
C ARG A 97 -2.94 -4.02 -28.14
N LEU A 98 -2.43 -4.81 -27.19
CA LEU A 98 -2.29 -4.42 -25.79
C LEU A 98 -0.91 -3.81 -25.55
N GLY A 99 -0.87 -2.69 -24.83
CA GLY A 99 0.32 -1.96 -24.42
C GLY A 99 0.59 -2.03 -22.91
N SER A 100 1.35 -1.08 -22.40
CA SER A 100 1.64 -0.96 -20.96
C SER A 100 0.38 -0.60 -20.16
N ILE A 101 0.42 -0.75 -18.83
CA ILE A 101 -0.66 -0.27 -17.96
C ILE A 101 -0.94 1.22 -18.24
N THR A 102 -2.21 1.61 -18.26
CA THR A 102 -2.61 2.97 -18.62
C THR A 102 -2.03 4.01 -17.66
N LYS A 103 -1.84 3.63 -16.38
CA LYS A 103 -1.54 4.54 -15.25
C LYS A 103 -2.60 5.65 -15.07
N ALA A 104 -3.66 5.63 -15.88
CA ALA A 104 -4.81 6.51 -15.83
C ALA A 104 -5.76 5.94 -14.78
N GLY A 105 -5.72 6.51 -13.58
CA GLY A 105 -6.40 6.00 -12.39
C GLY A 105 -5.67 6.44 -11.13
N ASN A 106 -6.17 6.05 -9.96
CA ASN A 106 -5.65 6.46 -8.67
C ASN A 106 -4.19 5.99 -8.47
N SER A 107 -3.25 6.93 -8.58
CA SER A 107 -1.81 6.65 -8.48
C SER A 107 -1.41 6.19 -7.08
N HIS A 108 -2.09 6.70 -6.05
CA HIS A 108 -1.82 6.36 -4.66
C HIS A 108 -2.21 4.91 -4.35
N CYS A 109 -3.44 4.51 -4.68
CA CYS A 109 -3.88 3.13 -4.56
C CYS A 109 -3.01 2.18 -5.39
N ARG A 110 -2.65 2.57 -6.62
CA ARG A 110 -1.78 1.76 -7.47
C ARG A 110 -0.40 1.55 -6.85
N HIS A 111 0.22 2.62 -6.33
CA HIS A 111 1.51 2.54 -5.68
C HIS A 111 1.46 1.56 -4.49
N VAL A 112 0.49 1.74 -3.59
CA VAL A 112 0.29 0.87 -2.43
C VAL A 112 0.04 -0.57 -2.83
N LEU A 113 -0.77 -0.81 -3.87
CA LEU A 113 -1.06 -2.16 -4.36
C LEU A 113 0.20 -2.84 -4.91
N VAL A 114 1.02 -2.11 -5.68
CA VAL A 114 2.30 -2.63 -6.18
C VAL A 114 3.23 -2.98 -5.03
N GLN A 115 3.30 -2.15 -3.98
CA GLN A 115 4.08 -2.47 -2.77
C GLN A 115 3.55 -3.70 -2.05
N ALA A 116 2.23 -3.85 -1.90
CA ALA A 116 1.63 -5.03 -1.30
C ALA A 116 1.91 -6.30 -2.13
N ALA A 117 1.87 -6.21 -3.46
CA ALA A 117 2.13 -7.31 -4.39
C ALA A 117 3.56 -7.87 -4.25
N TRP A 118 4.54 -7.05 -3.86
CA TRP A 118 5.90 -7.53 -3.57
C TRP A 118 5.95 -8.61 -2.51
N SER A 119 4.98 -8.67 -1.59
CA SER A 119 4.89 -9.76 -0.60
C SER A 119 4.70 -11.13 -1.26
N TYR A 120 4.08 -11.18 -2.44
CA TYR A 120 3.78 -12.42 -3.16
C TYR A 120 4.99 -13.03 -3.88
N ARG A 121 6.13 -12.32 -3.97
CA ARG A 121 7.36 -12.91 -4.52
C ARG A 121 7.91 -14.05 -3.66
N HIS A 122 7.54 -14.06 -2.37
CA HIS A 122 7.98 -15.07 -1.41
C HIS A 122 6.96 -16.21 -1.34
N ARG A 123 7.41 -17.42 -0.97
CA ARG A 123 6.53 -18.58 -0.80
C ARG A 123 5.32 -18.23 0.08
N PRO A 124 4.09 -18.64 -0.31
CA PRO A 124 2.90 -18.33 0.47
C PRO A 124 3.01 -19.01 1.84
N GLN A 125 3.04 -18.21 2.88
CA GLN A 125 3.07 -18.65 4.27
C GLN A 125 2.19 -17.73 5.10
N ILE A 126 1.36 -18.31 5.95
CA ILE A 126 0.55 -17.56 6.92
C ILE A 126 1.44 -17.28 8.12
N SER A 127 1.95 -16.05 8.21
CA SER A 127 2.70 -15.60 9.38
C SER A 127 1.80 -15.53 10.61
N LEU A 128 2.41 -15.53 11.80
CA LEU A 128 1.69 -15.36 13.07
C LEU A 128 0.80 -14.09 13.05
N ASP A 129 1.32 -12.99 12.52
CA ASP A 129 0.59 -11.72 12.43
C ASP A 129 -0.55 -11.77 11.42
N LEU A 130 -0.37 -12.44 10.27
CA LEU A 130 -1.45 -12.63 9.31
C LEU A 130 -2.56 -13.50 9.91
N LYS A 131 -2.18 -14.59 10.61
CA LYS A 131 -3.12 -15.45 11.33
C LYS A 131 -3.91 -14.65 12.37
N ARG A 132 -3.25 -13.78 13.15
CA ARG A 132 -3.91 -12.88 14.12
C ARG A 132 -4.92 -11.95 13.45
N ARG A 133 -4.61 -11.39 12.27
CA ARG A 133 -5.54 -10.52 11.52
C ARG A 133 -6.77 -11.27 11.00
N GLN A 134 -6.57 -12.54 10.59
CA GLN A 134 -7.62 -13.42 10.09
C GLN A 134 -8.51 -14.03 11.20
N GLN A 135 -8.06 -14.03 12.46
CA GLN A 135 -8.83 -14.58 13.58
C GLN A 135 -10.20 -13.90 13.73
N GLY A 136 -11.25 -14.71 13.87
CA GLY A 136 -12.63 -14.23 14.06
C GLY A 136 -13.25 -13.56 12.82
N ARG A 137 -12.62 -13.65 11.65
CA ARG A 137 -13.15 -13.09 10.40
C ARG A 137 -14.02 -14.10 9.64
N PRO A 138 -15.01 -13.63 8.85
CA PRO A 138 -15.85 -14.53 8.07
C PRO A 138 -15.01 -15.42 7.13
N PRO A 139 -15.33 -16.73 7.02
CA PRO A 139 -14.59 -17.65 6.15
C PRO A 139 -14.50 -17.18 4.69
N ALA A 140 -15.54 -16.53 4.18
CA ALA A 140 -15.57 -15.98 2.82
C ALA A 140 -14.44 -14.94 2.60
N VAL A 141 -14.15 -14.10 3.60
CA VAL A 141 -13.06 -13.11 3.48
C VAL A 141 -11.71 -13.82 3.46
N ILE A 142 -11.52 -14.83 4.31
CA ILE A 142 -10.26 -15.58 4.42
C ILE A 142 -9.99 -16.40 3.16
N GLN A 143 -11.02 -16.99 2.55
CA GLN A 143 -10.88 -17.80 1.34
C GLN A 143 -10.37 -16.99 0.13
N HIS A 144 -10.68 -15.70 0.10
CA HIS A 144 -10.27 -14.80 -0.98
C HIS A 144 -8.97 -14.02 -0.68
N ALA A 145 -8.42 -14.16 0.53
CA ALA A 145 -7.29 -13.39 1.06
C ALA A 145 -5.93 -14.09 0.95
#